data_AF-A0A8J7VUG8-F1
#
_entry.id   AF-A0A8J7VUG8-F1
#
_cell.length_a   1.000
_cell.length_b   1.000
_cell.length_c   1.000
_cell.angle_alpha   90.00
_cell.angle_beta   90.00
_cell.angle_gamma   90.00
#
_symmetry.space_group_name_H-M   'P 1'
#
loop_
_entity.id
_entity.type
_entity.pdbx_description
1 polymer ?
#
loop_
_entity_poly.entity_id
_entity_poly.type
_entity_poly.pdbx_seq_one_letter_code
_entity_poly.pdbx_strand_id
1 'polypeptide(L)'
;MKQPLSINQSLFRNMAITRKFERDIDLLLAEEFLVNPDFASWFRSRTRFAAESTAQVVDVDVSKATAEGESDLIVYYQRPDGSRFAIFIEDKIGALLQPSQADRYVARAARMAGSGYIDGADFVLCAPSSYIEVCSPEAIAAFRVRVTYEELATAIESDGTSPRARYRASFLREALAKPKSQWQKQVDEETDAFWMSAYDLASRHYPILEMRKKSFTKGQTWVSFRPHDFPTMPRRVEVAYKGGWGFVDLAFSSTTAHRMHELLSSPLPDDMTLHQTGKSASIRITVPEFVITEGWECCKDAITAGFEAASRLIAYFREHRSSLLEAADAARQVA
;
A
#
# COMPACT_ATOMS: atom_id res chain seq x y z
N MET A 1 -29.43 -9.32 -50.74
CA MET A 1 -28.09 -9.93 -50.57
C MET A 1 -27.23 -8.91 -49.80
N LYS A 2 -27.17 -9.00 -48.47
CA LYS A 2 -26.44 -8.05 -47.62
C LYS A 2 -24.98 -8.50 -47.54
N GLN A 3 -24.05 -7.60 -47.89
CA GLN A 3 -22.60 -7.80 -47.70
C GLN A 3 -22.28 -8.08 -46.21
N PRO A 4 -21.29 -8.92 -45.91
CA PRO A 4 -20.84 -9.11 -44.54
C PRO A 4 -20.14 -7.82 -44.08
N LEU A 5 -20.55 -7.32 -42.91
CA LEU A 5 -19.88 -6.23 -42.21
C LEU A 5 -18.43 -6.64 -41.91
N SER A 6 -17.49 -5.87 -42.45
CA SER A 6 -16.08 -5.88 -42.05
C SER A 6 -16.01 -5.64 -40.54
N ILE A 7 -15.47 -6.61 -39.81
CA ILE A 7 -15.16 -6.45 -38.38
C ILE A 7 -14.02 -5.43 -38.30
N ASN A 8 -14.39 -4.20 -37.96
CA ASN A 8 -13.48 -3.10 -37.71
C ASN A 8 -12.51 -3.52 -36.59
N GLN A 9 -11.22 -3.61 -36.90
CA GLN A 9 -10.12 -3.97 -35.98
C GLN A 9 -9.86 -2.93 -34.86
N SER A 10 -10.80 -2.02 -34.57
CA SER A 10 -10.59 -0.90 -33.63
C SER A 10 -11.46 -0.93 -32.36
N LEU A 11 -12.08 -2.06 -32.03
CA LEU A 11 -13.02 -2.19 -30.91
C LEU A 11 -12.48 -2.94 -29.67
N PHE A 12 -11.17 -2.92 -29.45
CA PHE A 12 -10.67 -3.05 -28.08
C PHE A 12 -10.53 -1.64 -27.50
N ARG A 13 -11.61 -1.11 -26.92
CA ARG A 13 -11.44 -0.16 -25.82
C ARG A 13 -10.63 -0.93 -24.78
N ASN A 14 -9.32 -0.68 -24.73
CA ASN A 14 -8.42 -1.22 -23.71
C ASN A 14 -9.15 -1.15 -22.37
N MET A 15 -9.21 -2.26 -21.67
CA MET A 15 -9.77 -2.32 -20.32
C MET A 15 -8.95 -1.35 -19.47
N ALA A 16 -9.43 -0.10 -19.34
CA ALA A 16 -8.67 1.00 -18.78
C ALA A 16 -8.72 0.90 -17.26
N ILE A 17 -7.92 -0.01 -16.72
CA ILE A 17 -7.64 -0.07 -15.28
C ILE A 17 -6.82 1.18 -14.96
N THR A 18 -7.53 2.19 -14.48
CA THR A 18 -7.07 3.57 -14.32
C THR A 18 -6.01 3.70 -13.22
N ARG A 19 -6.06 2.82 -12.23
CA ARG A 19 -5.06 2.69 -11.17
C ARG A 19 -4.75 1.22 -10.99
N LYS A 20 -3.45 0.91 -10.96
CA LYS A 20 -2.91 -0.44 -10.78
C LYS A 20 -2.32 -0.50 -9.38
N PHE A 21 -2.62 -1.56 -8.66
CA PHE A 21 -2.09 -1.84 -7.32
C PHE A 21 -1.06 -2.97 -7.39
N GLU A 22 -0.15 -3.05 -6.42
CA GLU A 22 0.84 -4.15 -6.34
C GLU A 22 0.13 -5.52 -6.48
N ARG A 23 -1.02 -5.70 -5.83
CA ARG A 23 -1.83 -6.93 -5.94
C ARG A 23 -2.24 -7.31 -7.37
N ASP A 24 -2.47 -6.35 -8.25
CA ASP A 24 -2.83 -6.64 -9.63
C ASP A 24 -1.62 -7.21 -10.40
N ILE A 25 -0.42 -6.76 -10.04
CA ILE A 25 0.86 -7.25 -10.57
C ILE A 25 1.17 -8.61 -9.98
N ASP A 26 0.95 -8.81 -8.67
CA ASP A 26 1.14 -10.09 -7.99
C ASP A 26 0.37 -11.21 -8.70
N LEU A 27 -0.92 -10.98 -8.95
CA LEU A 27 -1.79 -11.96 -9.63
C LEU A 27 -1.39 -12.19 -11.09
N LEU A 28 -0.94 -11.14 -11.79
CA LEU A 28 -0.44 -11.27 -13.15
C LEU A 28 0.82 -12.14 -13.19
N LEU A 29 1.78 -11.89 -12.30
CA LEU A 29 3.01 -12.66 -12.24
C LEU A 29 2.74 -14.10 -11.82
N ALA A 30 1.86 -14.33 -10.85
CA ALA A 30 1.47 -15.69 -10.46
C ALA A 30 0.89 -16.48 -11.63
N GLU A 31 0.01 -15.87 -12.43
CA GLU A 31 -0.50 -16.50 -13.66
C GLU A 31 0.66 -16.82 -14.62
N GLU A 32 1.52 -15.85 -14.93
CA GLU A 32 2.62 -16.05 -15.89
C GLU A 32 3.60 -17.14 -15.41
N PHE A 33 3.91 -17.23 -14.11
CA PHE A 33 4.73 -18.33 -13.59
C PHE A 33 4.09 -19.72 -13.77
N LEU A 34 2.77 -19.81 -13.63
CA LEU A 34 2.06 -21.09 -13.72
C LEU A 34 1.77 -21.53 -15.17
N VAL A 35 1.57 -20.59 -16.09
CA VAL A 35 1.04 -20.91 -17.43
C VAL A 35 1.96 -20.52 -18.57
N ASN A 36 3.10 -19.87 -18.30
CA ASN A 36 4.08 -19.45 -19.29
C ASN A 36 5.48 -20.02 -18.93
N PRO A 37 5.80 -21.26 -19.36
CA PRO A 37 7.08 -21.91 -19.05
C PRO A 37 8.30 -21.14 -19.54
N ASP A 38 8.19 -20.41 -20.65
CA ASP A 38 9.28 -19.61 -21.20
C ASP A 38 9.57 -18.40 -20.31
N PHE A 39 8.52 -17.71 -19.85
CA PHE A 39 8.65 -16.65 -18.85
C PHE A 39 9.23 -17.19 -17.54
N ALA A 40 8.74 -18.33 -17.04
CA ALA A 40 9.26 -18.94 -15.82
C ALA A 40 10.73 -19.35 -15.95
N SER A 41 11.14 -19.87 -17.12
CA SER A 41 12.53 -20.23 -17.42
C SER A 41 13.43 -18.98 -17.52
N TRP A 42 12.95 -17.94 -18.21
CA TRP A 42 13.63 -16.65 -18.29
C TRP A 42 13.81 -16.03 -16.91
N PHE A 43 12.79 -15.99 -16.07
CA PHE A 43 12.87 -15.41 -14.74
C PHE A 43 13.85 -16.19 -13.85
N ARG A 44 13.76 -17.54 -13.87
CA ARG A 44 14.70 -18.42 -13.18
C ARG A 44 16.15 -18.13 -13.55
N SER A 45 16.43 -17.87 -14.83
CA SER A 45 17.79 -17.61 -15.34
C SER A 45 18.45 -16.37 -14.74
N ARG A 46 17.66 -15.48 -14.11
CA ARG A 46 18.14 -14.26 -13.42
C ARG A 46 18.58 -14.53 -11.97
N THR A 47 18.32 -15.74 -11.47
CA THR A 47 18.56 -16.13 -10.07
C THR A 47 19.73 -17.09 -9.95
N ARG A 48 20.14 -17.42 -8.72
CA ARG A 48 21.15 -18.46 -8.48
C ARG A 48 20.67 -19.85 -8.88
N PHE A 49 19.38 -20.01 -9.13
CA PHE A 49 18.75 -21.22 -9.63
C PHE A 49 18.83 -21.37 -11.18
N ALA A 50 19.62 -20.53 -11.86
CA ALA A 50 19.71 -20.51 -13.33
C ALA A 50 20.16 -21.82 -13.98
N ALA A 51 21.06 -22.58 -13.33
CA ALA A 51 21.63 -23.81 -13.87
C ALA A 51 20.63 -24.99 -13.94
N GLU A 52 19.51 -24.89 -13.22
CA GLU A 52 18.54 -25.96 -13.02
C GLU A 52 17.48 -25.94 -14.13
N SER A 53 17.91 -26.21 -15.36
CA SER A 53 17.09 -26.05 -16.57
C SER A 53 15.86 -26.96 -16.63
N THR A 54 15.91 -28.11 -15.95
CA THR A 54 14.82 -29.11 -15.91
C THR A 54 13.81 -28.86 -14.79
N ALA A 55 14.07 -27.90 -13.90
CA ALA A 55 13.16 -27.59 -12.81
C ALA A 55 11.93 -26.83 -13.32
N GLN A 56 10.76 -27.19 -12.80
CA GLN A 56 9.47 -26.65 -13.22
C GLN A 56 8.77 -25.94 -12.06
N VAL A 57 7.97 -24.91 -12.37
CA VAL A 57 7.10 -24.29 -11.37
C VAL A 57 6.00 -25.29 -11.00
N VAL A 58 5.87 -25.59 -9.71
CA VAL A 58 4.86 -26.52 -9.19
C VAL A 58 3.82 -25.86 -8.31
N ASP A 59 4.11 -24.67 -7.79
CA ASP A 59 3.22 -23.93 -6.91
C ASP A 59 3.60 -22.44 -6.88
N VAL A 60 2.62 -21.58 -6.59
CA VAL A 60 2.80 -20.14 -6.38
C VAL A 60 1.89 -19.68 -5.24
N ASP A 61 2.49 -19.15 -4.18
CA ASP A 61 1.76 -18.46 -3.11
C ASP A 61 1.66 -16.96 -3.43
N VAL A 62 0.46 -16.38 -3.27
CA VAL A 62 0.22 -14.93 -3.38
C VAL A 62 -0.27 -14.40 -2.03
N SER A 63 0.27 -13.26 -1.56
CA SER A 63 -0.16 -12.61 -0.30
C SER A 63 -0.14 -13.53 0.93
N LYS A 64 0.89 -14.37 1.05
CA LYS A 64 0.96 -15.38 2.13
C LYS A 64 1.35 -14.73 3.45
N ALA A 65 0.39 -14.60 4.35
CA ALA A 65 0.61 -14.10 5.71
C ALA A 65 0.98 -15.23 6.69
N THR A 66 2.03 -15.03 7.47
CA THR A 66 2.37 -15.84 8.65
C THR A 66 2.71 -14.92 9.83
N ALA A 67 3.09 -15.50 10.97
CA ALA A 67 3.51 -14.75 12.16
C ALA A 67 4.69 -13.79 11.88
N GLU A 68 5.49 -14.05 10.85
CA GLU A 68 6.67 -13.28 10.44
C GLU A 68 6.34 -12.21 9.39
N GLY A 69 5.08 -12.07 8.97
CA GLY A 69 4.66 -11.10 7.98
C GLY A 69 4.08 -11.73 6.71
N GLU A 70 3.78 -10.86 5.75
CA GLU A 70 3.23 -11.23 4.44
C GLU A 70 4.35 -11.28 3.39
N SER A 71 4.28 -12.28 2.50
CA SER A 71 5.06 -12.27 1.26
C SER A 71 4.13 -11.94 0.10
N ASP A 72 4.57 -11.03 -0.78
CA ASP A 72 3.82 -10.65 -1.97
C ASP A 72 3.64 -11.89 -2.86
N LEU A 73 4.76 -12.54 -3.23
CA LEU A 73 4.80 -13.74 -4.06
C LEU A 73 5.88 -14.73 -3.61
N ILE A 74 5.57 -16.04 -3.64
CA ILE A 74 6.55 -17.12 -3.50
C ILE A 74 6.32 -18.13 -4.62
N VAL A 75 7.32 -18.31 -5.49
CA VAL A 75 7.28 -19.28 -6.60
C VAL A 75 8.13 -20.49 -6.24
N TYR A 76 7.55 -21.68 -6.37
CA TYR A 76 8.24 -22.93 -6.06
C TYR A 76 8.63 -23.65 -7.33
N TYR A 77 9.93 -23.82 -7.53
CA TYR A 77 10.46 -24.70 -8.56
C TYR A 77 10.77 -26.07 -7.95
N GLN A 78 10.41 -27.13 -8.65
CA GLN A 78 10.76 -28.50 -8.27
C GLN A 78 11.70 -29.12 -9.29
N ARG A 79 12.80 -29.70 -8.81
CA ARG A 79 13.72 -30.50 -9.60
C ARG A 79 13.16 -31.92 -9.82
N PRO A 80 13.70 -32.69 -10.78
CA PRO A 80 13.25 -34.07 -11.03
C PRO A 80 13.36 -35.02 -9.83
N ASP A 81 14.29 -34.76 -8.90
CA ASP A 81 14.47 -35.54 -7.66
C ASP A 81 13.44 -35.18 -6.57
N GLY A 82 12.52 -34.25 -6.86
CA GLY A 82 11.48 -33.80 -5.96
C GLY A 82 11.90 -32.66 -5.03
N SER A 83 13.18 -32.28 -5.00
CA SER A 83 13.66 -31.16 -4.20
C SER A 83 13.12 -29.82 -4.71
N ARG A 84 12.91 -28.87 -3.80
CA ARG A 84 12.23 -27.61 -4.08
C ARG A 84 13.08 -26.40 -3.77
N PHE A 85 13.10 -25.45 -4.71
CA PHE A 85 13.72 -24.14 -4.54
C PHE A 85 12.64 -23.05 -4.58
N ALA A 86 12.68 -22.11 -3.64
CA ALA A 86 11.72 -21.01 -3.58
C ALA A 86 12.31 -19.70 -4.08
N ILE A 87 11.54 -18.97 -4.89
CA ILE A 87 11.85 -17.59 -5.25
C ILE A 87 10.84 -16.69 -4.56
N PHE A 88 11.30 -15.91 -3.59
CA PHE A 88 10.52 -14.87 -2.92
C PHE A 88 10.59 -13.60 -3.76
N ILE A 89 9.44 -13.09 -4.16
CA ILE A 89 9.34 -11.90 -4.98
C ILE A 89 8.63 -10.83 -4.14
N GLU A 90 9.30 -9.69 -3.99
CA GLU A 90 8.70 -8.45 -3.49
C GLU A 90 8.28 -7.61 -4.70
N ASP A 91 7.00 -7.26 -4.80
CA ASP A 91 6.48 -6.39 -5.86
C ASP A 91 6.27 -4.97 -5.35
N LYS A 92 6.76 -3.97 -6.08
CA LYS A 92 6.60 -2.55 -5.69
C LYS A 92 6.31 -1.67 -6.88
N ILE A 93 5.19 -0.96 -6.82
CA ILE A 93 4.87 0.13 -7.76
C ILE A 93 5.34 1.47 -7.19
N GLY A 94 4.94 1.79 -5.95
CA GLY A 94 5.26 3.11 -5.36
C GLY A 94 5.20 3.18 -3.83
N ALA A 95 4.76 2.13 -3.14
CA ALA A 95 4.92 2.05 -1.69
C ALA A 95 6.40 1.86 -1.32
N LEU A 96 6.87 2.47 -0.23
CA LEU A 96 8.22 2.21 0.29
C LEU A 96 8.34 0.76 0.77
N LEU A 97 9.54 0.19 0.64
CA LEU A 97 9.89 -1.07 1.29
C LEU A 97 9.68 -0.96 2.81
N GLN A 98 9.03 -1.96 3.39
CA GLN A 98 8.90 -2.01 4.84
C GLN A 98 10.27 -2.27 5.48
N PRO A 99 10.57 -1.66 6.64
CA PRO A 99 11.79 -1.99 7.39
C PRO A 99 11.88 -3.50 7.63
N SER A 100 13.06 -4.07 7.42
CA SER A 100 13.33 -5.50 7.58
C SER A 100 12.48 -6.43 6.72
N GLN A 101 11.85 -5.95 5.64
CA GLN A 101 11.04 -6.78 4.75
C GLN A 101 11.81 -8.01 4.23
N ALA A 102 13.04 -7.77 3.78
CA ALA A 102 13.95 -8.83 3.37
C ALA A 102 14.27 -9.83 4.50
N ASP A 103 14.51 -9.35 5.72
CA ASP A 103 14.83 -10.20 6.86
C ASP A 103 13.67 -11.16 7.17
N ARG A 104 12.43 -10.73 6.97
CA ARG A 104 11.23 -11.57 7.12
C ARG A 104 11.22 -12.71 6.10
N TYR A 105 11.61 -12.44 4.86
CA TYR A 105 11.71 -13.49 3.83
C TYR A 105 12.85 -14.46 4.13
N VAL A 106 14.01 -13.96 4.58
CA VAL A 106 15.13 -14.80 5.00
C VAL A 106 14.74 -15.73 6.15
N ALA A 107 14.10 -15.19 7.20
CA ALA A 107 13.64 -15.98 8.33
C ALA A 107 12.60 -17.05 7.92
N ARG A 108 11.66 -16.68 7.03
CA ARG A 108 10.66 -17.62 6.51
C ARG A 108 11.31 -18.73 5.68
N ALA A 109 12.22 -18.41 4.76
CA ALA A 109 12.95 -19.37 3.97
C ALA A 109 13.77 -20.33 4.85
N ALA A 110 14.45 -19.82 5.88
CA ALA A 110 15.21 -20.64 6.83
C ALA A 110 14.32 -21.66 7.56
N ARG A 111 13.12 -21.28 7.97
CA ARG A 111 12.16 -22.21 8.59
C ARG A 111 11.66 -23.26 7.60
N MET A 112 11.34 -22.87 6.36
CA MET A 112 10.90 -23.81 5.33
C MET A 112 12.00 -24.81 4.97
N ALA A 113 13.26 -24.36 4.98
CA ALA A 113 14.42 -25.24 4.84
C ALA A 113 14.57 -26.17 6.05
N GLY A 114 14.39 -25.66 7.27
CA GLY A 114 14.43 -26.46 8.51
C GLY A 114 13.36 -27.55 8.57
N SER A 115 12.22 -27.35 7.92
CA SER A 115 11.18 -28.39 7.78
C SER A 115 11.36 -29.30 6.56
N GLY A 116 12.41 -29.10 5.76
CA GLY A 116 12.66 -29.83 4.51
C GLY A 116 11.68 -29.52 3.37
N TYR A 117 10.91 -28.43 3.47
CA TYR A 117 9.93 -28.06 2.43
C TYR A 117 10.61 -27.46 1.19
N ILE A 118 11.74 -26.78 1.39
CA ILE A 118 12.62 -26.26 0.35
C ILE A 118 14.07 -26.58 0.71
N ASP A 119 14.98 -26.57 -0.26
CA ASP A 119 16.41 -26.76 -0.05
C ASP A 119 17.24 -25.49 -0.37
N GLY A 120 16.59 -24.46 -0.88
CA GLY A 120 17.21 -23.18 -1.20
C GLY A 120 16.18 -22.11 -1.51
N ALA A 121 16.64 -20.85 -1.44
CA ALA A 121 15.82 -19.71 -1.81
C ALA A 121 16.61 -18.54 -2.39
N ASP A 122 15.93 -17.75 -3.20
CA ASP A 122 16.35 -16.41 -3.63
C ASP A 122 15.28 -15.35 -3.34
N PHE A 123 15.74 -14.11 -3.20
CA PHE A 123 14.91 -12.95 -2.91
C PHE A 123 15.07 -11.94 -4.05
N VAL A 124 13.95 -11.61 -4.69
CA VAL A 124 13.90 -10.79 -5.90
C VAL A 124 13.01 -9.59 -5.66
N LEU A 125 13.48 -8.40 -6.07
CA LEU A 125 12.65 -7.20 -6.14
C LEU A 125 12.15 -7.02 -7.57
N CYS A 126 10.83 -7.02 -7.74
CA CYS A 126 10.16 -6.64 -8.97
C CYS A 126 9.59 -5.23 -8.81
N ALA A 127 10.06 -4.28 -9.62
CA ALA A 127 9.61 -2.90 -9.53
C ALA A 127 9.90 -2.11 -10.82
N PRO A 128 9.27 -0.95 -11.05
CA PRO A 128 9.72 -0.01 -12.06
C PRO A 128 11.21 0.33 -11.92
N SER A 129 11.90 0.52 -13.05
CA SER A 129 13.29 1.04 -13.06
C SER A 129 13.46 2.28 -12.16
N SER A 130 12.58 3.27 -12.34
CA SER A 130 12.54 4.50 -11.55
C SER A 130 12.33 4.30 -10.04
N TYR A 131 11.71 3.20 -9.61
CA TYR A 131 11.56 2.88 -8.18
C TYR A 131 12.88 2.37 -7.61
N ILE A 132 13.59 1.52 -8.35
CA ILE A 132 14.87 0.95 -7.93
C ILE A 132 15.94 2.05 -7.83
N GLU A 133 15.94 3.01 -8.77
CA GLU A 133 16.90 4.13 -8.79
C GLU A 133 16.84 5.02 -7.55
N VAL A 134 15.66 5.18 -6.93
CA VAL A 134 15.48 6.03 -5.75
C VAL A 134 15.62 5.28 -4.42
N CYS A 135 15.73 3.95 -4.46
CA CYS A 135 15.96 3.15 -3.26
C CYS A 135 17.41 3.28 -2.79
N SER A 136 17.63 3.35 -1.47
CA SER A 136 18.99 3.29 -0.94
C SER A 136 19.57 1.88 -1.13
N PRO A 137 20.89 1.74 -1.41
CA PRO A 137 21.52 0.44 -1.59
C PRO A 137 21.28 -0.52 -0.42
N GLU A 138 21.23 0.00 0.81
CA GLU A 138 21.00 -0.77 2.04
C GLU A 138 19.59 -1.35 2.08
N ALA A 139 18.58 -0.56 1.69
CA ALA A 139 17.18 -0.98 1.71
C ALA A 139 16.90 -2.16 0.74
N ILE A 140 17.68 -2.28 -0.32
CA ILE A 140 17.54 -3.33 -1.35
C ILE A 140 18.71 -4.32 -1.39
N ALA A 141 19.55 -4.35 -0.36
CA ALA A 141 20.78 -5.15 -0.34
C ALA A 141 20.49 -6.66 -0.38
N ALA A 142 19.43 -7.10 0.31
CA ALA A 142 19.04 -8.51 0.37
C ALA A 142 18.35 -9.00 -0.90
N PHE A 143 17.73 -8.10 -1.67
CA PHE A 143 17.18 -8.39 -3.00
C PHE A 143 18.30 -8.35 -4.04
N ARG A 144 19.10 -9.43 -4.04
CA ARG A 144 20.28 -9.58 -4.92
C ARG A 144 19.92 -9.61 -6.39
N VAL A 145 18.71 -10.04 -6.70
CA VAL A 145 18.14 -10.00 -8.04
C VAL A 145 17.08 -8.90 -8.07
N ARG A 146 17.15 -8.07 -9.10
CA ARG A 146 16.19 -6.99 -9.34
C ARG A 146 15.73 -7.13 -10.78
N VAL A 147 14.42 -7.27 -10.96
CA VAL A 147 13.82 -7.43 -12.29
C VAL A 147 12.87 -6.28 -12.50
N THR A 148 13.08 -5.50 -13.56
CA THR A 148 12.23 -4.32 -13.76
C THR A 148 10.91 -4.69 -14.42
N TYR A 149 9.88 -3.88 -14.24
CA TYR A 149 8.61 -4.07 -14.95
C TYR A 149 8.77 -4.01 -16.48
N GLU A 150 9.74 -3.22 -16.94
CA GLU A 150 10.11 -3.12 -18.35
C GLU A 150 10.71 -4.44 -18.86
N GLU A 151 11.58 -5.08 -18.07
CA GLU A 151 12.13 -6.40 -18.37
C GLU A 151 11.05 -7.48 -18.35
N LEU A 152 10.17 -7.48 -17.33
CA LEU A 152 9.02 -8.38 -17.23
C LEU A 152 8.10 -8.27 -18.45
N ALA A 153 7.74 -7.04 -18.85
CA ALA A 153 6.89 -6.79 -20.00
C ALA A 153 7.53 -7.31 -21.30
N THR A 154 8.84 -7.12 -21.45
CA THR A 154 9.60 -7.61 -22.62
C THR A 154 9.63 -9.13 -22.65
N ALA A 155 9.85 -9.78 -21.50
CA ALA A 155 9.88 -11.23 -21.40
C ALA A 155 8.51 -11.86 -21.73
N ILE A 156 7.43 -11.33 -21.17
CA ILE A 156 6.06 -11.79 -21.46
C ILE A 156 5.73 -11.62 -22.95
N GLU A 157 6.15 -10.51 -23.57
CA GLU A 157 5.86 -10.23 -24.97
C GLU A 157 6.76 -11.01 -25.96
N SER A 158 7.85 -11.62 -25.49
CA SER A 158 8.76 -12.40 -26.35
C SER A 158 8.13 -13.64 -26.98
N ASP A 159 7.00 -14.12 -26.45
CA ASP A 159 6.11 -15.13 -27.07
C ASP A 159 5.38 -14.59 -28.34
N GLY A 160 5.55 -13.29 -28.64
CA GLY A 160 5.53 -12.70 -29.99
C GLY A 160 4.20 -12.60 -30.72
N THR A 161 3.15 -13.35 -30.33
CA THR A 161 1.92 -13.44 -31.14
C THR A 161 0.62 -13.38 -30.34
N SER A 162 0.63 -13.77 -29.07
CA SER A 162 -0.59 -13.82 -28.26
C SER A 162 -1.15 -12.43 -27.92
N PRO A 163 -2.42 -12.12 -28.25
CA PRO A 163 -3.11 -10.93 -27.75
C PRO A 163 -3.07 -10.83 -26.21
N ARG A 164 -3.04 -11.97 -25.50
CA ARG A 164 -2.92 -12.02 -24.03
C ARG A 164 -1.57 -11.46 -23.60
N ALA A 165 -0.48 -11.94 -24.19
CA ALA A 165 0.88 -11.50 -23.86
C ALA A 165 1.04 -9.98 -24.06
N ARG A 166 0.56 -9.45 -25.19
CA ARG A 166 0.56 -7.99 -25.45
C ARG A 166 -0.23 -7.20 -24.41
N TYR A 167 -1.41 -7.69 -24.03
CA TYR A 167 -2.22 -7.06 -22.98
C TYR A 167 -1.49 -7.06 -21.62
N ARG A 168 -0.93 -8.19 -21.19
CA ARG A 168 -0.18 -8.33 -19.92
C ARG A 168 1.06 -7.45 -19.89
N ALA A 169 1.82 -7.41 -21.00
CA ALA A 169 2.96 -6.51 -21.15
C ALA A 169 2.55 -5.03 -21.10
N SER A 170 1.45 -4.65 -21.78
CA SER A 170 0.89 -3.29 -21.70
C SER A 170 0.46 -2.94 -20.26
N PHE A 171 -0.13 -3.90 -19.53
CA PHE A 171 -0.53 -3.70 -18.14
C PHE A 171 0.64 -3.31 -17.24
N LEU A 172 1.78 -4.02 -17.35
CA LEU A 172 3.03 -3.71 -16.64
C LEU A 172 3.59 -2.34 -17.04
N ARG A 173 3.63 -2.03 -18.34
CA ARG A 173 4.11 -0.73 -18.84
C ARG A 173 3.25 0.43 -18.38
N GLU A 174 1.94 0.25 -18.31
CA GLU A 174 1.03 1.28 -17.83
C GLU A 174 1.05 1.41 -16.29
N ALA A 175 1.57 0.44 -15.53
CA ALA A 175 1.83 0.61 -14.10
C ALA A 175 2.92 1.68 -13.84
N LEU A 176 3.76 1.94 -14.85
CA LEU A 176 4.73 3.04 -14.86
C LEU A 176 4.07 4.41 -15.05
N ALA A 177 2.91 4.45 -15.71
CA ALA A 177 2.24 5.69 -16.03
C ALA A 177 1.63 6.26 -14.76
N LYS A 178 2.28 7.29 -14.19
CA LYS A 178 1.61 8.19 -13.23
C LYS A 178 0.26 8.56 -13.84
N PRO A 179 -0.87 8.45 -13.11
CA PRO A 179 -2.12 8.97 -13.63
C PRO A 179 -1.84 10.40 -14.07
N LYS A 180 -2.20 10.74 -15.32
CA LYS A 180 -2.20 12.13 -15.80
C LYS A 180 -3.26 12.87 -14.99
N SER A 181 -2.98 13.15 -13.72
CA SER A 181 -3.73 14.17 -13.00
C SER A 181 -3.37 15.47 -13.68
N GLN A 182 -4.35 16.12 -14.30
CA GLN A 182 -4.26 17.51 -14.73
C GLN A 182 -4.00 18.49 -13.57
N TRP A 183 -3.82 17.96 -12.34
CA TRP A 183 -3.27 18.66 -11.20
C TRP A 183 -1.74 18.58 -11.22
N GLN A 184 -1.10 19.61 -11.78
CA GLN A 184 0.29 19.89 -11.46
C GLN A 184 0.34 20.39 -10.02
N LYS A 185 0.97 19.61 -9.16
CA LYS A 185 1.29 20.03 -7.80
C LYS A 185 2.29 21.19 -7.90
N GLN A 186 1.81 22.40 -7.67
CA GLN A 186 2.69 23.55 -7.47
C GLN A 186 3.41 23.31 -6.13
N VAL A 187 4.72 23.07 -6.19
CA VAL A 187 5.57 22.96 -5.00
C VAL A 187 5.50 24.30 -4.28
N ASP A 188 5.14 24.27 -3.00
CA ASP A 188 5.05 25.44 -2.14
C ASP A 188 6.03 25.24 -0.98
N GLU A 189 7.22 25.83 -1.14
CA GLU A 189 8.34 25.65 -0.21
C GLU A 189 7.98 26.05 1.22
N GLU A 190 7.10 27.05 1.38
CA GLU A 190 6.58 27.50 2.67
C GLU A 190 5.73 26.42 3.36
N THR A 191 4.75 25.84 2.65
CA THR A 191 3.92 24.76 3.19
C THR A 191 4.73 23.50 3.51
N ASP A 192 5.69 23.14 2.65
CA ASP A 192 6.54 21.97 2.89
C ASP A 192 7.48 22.20 4.10
N ALA A 193 8.10 23.37 4.24
CA ALA A 193 8.94 23.72 5.40
C ALA A 193 8.13 23.76 6.71
N PHE A 194 6.91 24.29 6.65
CA PHE A 194 5.98 24.29 7.78
C PHE A 194 5.69 22.86 8.26
N TRP A 195 5.29 21.98 7.35
CA TRP A 195 4.95 20.60 7.70
C TRP A 195 6.17 19.74 8.04
N MET A 196 7.37 20.08 7.55
CA MET A 196 8.62 19.48 8.04
C MET A 196 8.85 19.81 9.52
N SER A 197 8.63 21.07 9.92
CA SER A 197 8.75 21.49 11.33
C SER A 197 7.71 20.79 12.20
N ALA A 198 6.47 20.69 11.71
CA ALA A 198 5.39 19.95 12.37
C ALA A 198 5.72 18.45 12.49
N TYR A 199 6.30 17.84 11.45
CA TYR A 199 6.73 16.44 11.47
C TYR A 199 7.82 16.20 12.52
N ASP A 200 8.80 17.07 12.62
CA ASP A 200 9.88 16.95 13.61
C ASP A 200 9.33 17.07 15.05
N LEU A 201 8.38 17.99 15.28
CA LEU A 201 7.66 18.10 16.55
C LEU A 201 6.88 16.81 16.86
N ALA A 202 6.08 16.32 15.90
CA ALA A 202 5.29 15.09 16.06
C ALA A 202 6.17 13.88 16.35
N SER A 203 7.28 13.72 15.64
CA SER A 203 8.18 12.57 15.78
C SER A 203 8.87 12.54 17.15
N ARG A 204 9.15 13.70 17.74
CA ARG A 204 9.83 13.81 19.04
C ARG A 204 8.88 13.72 20.23
N HIS A 205 7.72 14.35 20.13
CA HIS A 205 6.81 14.54 21.28
C HIS A 205 5.52 13.71 21.20
N TYR A 206 5.12 13.30 19.99
CA TYR A 206 3.86 12.59 19.74
C TYR A 206 4.06 11.33 18.88
N PRO A 207 4.94 10.40 19.27
CA PRO A 207 5.24 9.20 18.47
C PRO A 207 4.00 8.34 18.22
N ILE A 208 2.99 8.43 19.08
CA ILE A 208 1.69 7.77 18.94
C ILE A 208 0.95 8.13 17.64
N LEU A 209 1.21 9.31 17.06
CA LEU A 209 0.57 9.74 15.81
C LEU A 209 1.06 8.95 14.59
N GLU A 210 2.28 8.41 14.66
CA GLU A 210 2.96 7.77 13.52
C GLU A 210 2.87 8.61 12.25
N MET A 211 3.04 9.93 12.41
CA MET A 211 2.96 10.88 11.32
C MET A 211 3.99 10.50 10.25
N ARG A 212 3.58 10.55 8.98
CA ARG A 212 4.46 10.24 7.84
C ARG A 212 4.89 11.53 7.15
N LYS A 213 6.15 11.59 6.72
CA LYS A 213 6.60 12.63 5.79
C LYS A 213 5.81 12.50 4.49
N LYS A 214 5.15 13.57 4.10
CA LYS A 214 4.38 13.70 2.86
C LYS A 214 4.72 15.06 2.27
N SER A 215 4.58 15.20 0.96
CA SER A 215 4.52 16.53 0.34
C SER A 215 3.09 17.04 0.44
N PHE A 216 2.90 18.31 0.77
CA PHE A 216 1.58 18.90 0.97
C PHE A 216 1.21 19.78 -0.22
N THR A 217 -0.09 20.03 -0.45
CA THR A 217 -0.50 21.09 -1.40
C THR A 217 -0.42 22.44 -0.70
N LYS A 218 -0.16 23.51 -1.45
CA LYS A 218 -0.10 24.88 -0.93
C LYS A 218 -1.25 25.19 0.05
N GLY A 219 -0.92 25.66 1.24
CA GLY A 219 -1.87 26.08 2.28
C GLY A 219 -2.66 24.93 2.93
N GLN A 220 -2.27 23.67 2.71
CA GLN A 220 -2.99 22.53 3.27
C GLN A 220 -2.86 22.47 4.79
N THR A 221 -3.98 22.62 5.50
CA THR A 221 -4.04 22.51 6.97
C THR A 221 -4.63 21.18 7.46
N TRP A 222 -5.00 20.28 6.54
CA TRP A 222 -5.55 18.97 6.86
C TRP A 222 -4.49 17.86 6.76
N VAL A 223 -4.26 17.15 7.86
CA VAL A 223 -3.42 15.94 7.93
C VAL A 223 -4.18 14.77 8.54
N SER A 224 -4.03 13.58 7.95
CA SER A 224 -4.56 12.34 8.51
C SER A 224 -3.45 11.47 9.11
N PHE A 225 -3.71 10.96 10.31
CA PHE A 225 -2.93 10.00 11.07
C PHE A 225 -3.61 8.64 11.04
N ARG A 226 -2.79 7.60 10.91
CA ARG A 226 -3.28 6.22 10.93
C ARG A 226 -2.20 5.29 11.49
N PRO A 227 -2.13 5.18 12.82
CA PRO A 227 -1.21 4.27 13.48
C PRO A 227 -1.35 2.84 12.97
N HIS A 228 -0.26 2.08 12.98
CA HIS A 228 -0.21 0.74 12.40
C HIS A 228 -1.23 -0.24 13.00
N ASP A 229 -1.63 -0.02 14.26
CA ASP A 229 -2.58 -0.86 14.98
C ASP A 229 -4.05 -0.57 14.64
N PHE A 230 -4.35 0.44 13.80
CA PHE A 230 -5.70 0.70 13.31
C PHE A 230 -6.13 -0.36 12.27
N PRO A 231 -7.43 -0.73 12.20
CA PRO A 231 -7.93 -1.77 11.29
C PRO A 231 -7.56 -1.52 9.82
N THR A 232 -6.76 -2.42 9.21
CA THR A 232 -6.17 -2.24 7.86
C THR A 232 -7.04 -2.78 6.73
N MET A 233 -7.90 -3.76 7.00
CA MET A 233 -8.81 -4.35 6.02
C MET A 233 -10.17 -4.62 6.66
N PRO A 234 -11.19 -3.80 6.37
CA PRO A 234 -11.17 -2.56 5.58
C PRO A 234 -10.59 -1.35 6.35
N ARG A 235 -9.97 -0.40 5.64
CA ARG A 235 -9.46 0.88 6.21
C ARG A 235 -10.61 1.82 6.57
N ARG A 236 -11.30 1.54 7.69
CA ARG A 236 -12.47 2.32 8.11
C ARG A 236 -12.22 3.36 9.18
N VAL A 237 -11.08 3.29 9.87
CA VAL A 237 -10.74 4.20 10.96
C VAL A 237 -9.53 5.05 10.58
N GLU A 238 -9.63 6.35 10.81
CA GLU A 238 -8.53 7.31 10.70
C GLU A 238 -8.71 8.46 11.70
N VAL A 239 -7.61 9.14 12.04
CA VAL A 239 -7.68 10.43 12.76
C VAL A 239 -7.33 11.55 11.78
N ALA A 240 -8.23 12.49 11.57
CA ALA A 240 -8.10 13.60 10.64
C ALA A 240 -7.99 14.92 11.40
N TYR A 241 -6.80 15.51 11.44
CA TYR A 241 -6.60 16.87 11.94
C TYR A 241 -6.92 17.88 10.83
N LYS A 242 -8.00 18.64 11.00
CA LYS A 242 -8.44 19.67 10.05
C LYS A 242 -8.15 21.05 10.63
N GLY A 243 -6.87 21.41 10.62
CA GLY A 243 -6.33 22.57 11.33
C GLY A 243 -6.97 23.91 10.97
N GLY A 244 -7.25 24.15 9.68
CA GLY A 244 -7.92 25.37 9.25
C GLY A 244 -9.41 25.42 9.57
N TRP A 245 -9.97 24.33 10.12
CA TRP A 245 -11.37 24.23 10.55
C TRP A 245 -11.52 24.06 12.07
N GLY A 246 -10.40 23.99 12.81
CA GLY A 246 -10.42 24.06 14.27
C GLY A 246 -10.83 22.77 14.95
N PHE A 247 -10.57 21.61 14.35
CA PHE A 247 -10.89 20.34 15.01
C PHE A 247 -10.08 19.14 14.52
N VAL A 248 -10.10 18.09 15.34
CA VAL A 248 -9.57 16.76 15.04
C VAL A 248 -10.70 15.74 15.12
N ASP A 249 -10.85 14.91 14.09
CA ASP A 249 -11.87 13.88 13.99
C ASP A 249 -11.25 12.47 14.07
N LEU A 250 -11.72 11.61 14.97
CA LEU A 250 -11.60 10.16 14.84
C LEU A 250 -12.77 9.66 14.00
N ALA A 251 -12.51 9.37 12.73
CA ALA A 251 -13.53 9.08 11.74
C ALA A 251 -13.71 7.58 11.50
N PHE A 252 -14.98 7.15 11.43
CA PHE A 252 -15.43 5.81 11.09
C PHE A 252 -16.19 5.85 9.75
N SER A 253 -15.58 5.33 8.69
CA SER A 253 -16.14 5.45 7.34
C SER A 253 -17.34 4.52 7.09
N SER A 254 -18.27 4.97 6.25
CA SER A 254 -19.55 4.33 5.95
C SER A 254 -20.43 4.09 7.18
N THR A 255 -20.40 5.02 8.14
CA THR A 255 -21.09 4.91 9.43
C THR A 255 -22.04 6.10 9.63
N THR A 256 -23.23 5.83 10.17
CA THR A 256 -24.22 6.86 10.52
C THR A 256 -24.05 7.28 11.97
N ALA A 257 -23.73 8.55 12.22
CA ALA A 257 -23.41 9.10 13.54
C ALA A 257 -24.52 8.91 14.57
N HIS A 258 -25.78 9.22 14.22
CA HIS A 258 -26.91 9.05 15.13
C HIS A 258 -27.06 7.59 15.61
N ARG A 259 -26.96 6.63 14.70
CA ARG A 259 -27.05 5.20 15.04
C ARG A 259 -25.85 4.76 15.87
N MET A 260 -24.66 5.26 15.57
CA MET A 260 -23.47 4.97 16.37
C MET A 260 -23.63 5.51 17.79
N HIS A 261 -24.20 6.71 17.96
CA HIS A 261 -24.46 7.33 19.27
C HIS A 261 -25.31 6.43 20.18
N GLU A 262 -26.40 5.88 19.65
CA GLU A 262 -27.31 4.99 20.39
C GLU A 262 -26.65 3.67 20.84
N LEU A 263 -25.55 3.28 20.18
CA LEU A 263 -24.85 2.02 20.39
C LEU A 263 -23.59 2.17 21.26
N LEU A 264 -23.23 3.39 21.66
CA LEU A 264 -22.10 3.60 22.56
C LEU A 264 -22.46 3.12 23.98
N SER A 265 -21.70 2.15 24.48
CA SER A 265 -21.89 1.58 25.83
C SER A 265 -21.57 2.55 26.96
N SER A 266 -20.90 3.67 26.66
CA SER A 266 -20.48 4.68 27.63
C SER A 266 -20.57 6.07 27.02
N PRO A 267 -20.88 7.10 27.82
CA PRO A 267 -20.88 8.47 27.32
C PRO A 267 -19.46 8.85 26.86
N LEU A 268 -19.39 9.69 25.82
CA LEU A 268 -18.13 10.30 25.42
C LEU A 268 -17.64 11.25 26.53
N PRO A 269 -16.31 11.42 26.68
CA PRO A 269 -15.77 12.51 27.49
C PRO A 269 -16.37 13.87 27.10
N ASP A 270 -16.50 14.79 28.06
CA ASP A 270 -17.21 16.07 27.88
C ASP A 270 -16.67 16.93 26.71
N ASP A 271 -15.40 16.77 26.36
CA ASP A 271 -14.74 17.50 25.28
C ASP A 271 -14.74 16.76 23.93
N MET A 272 -15.36 15.57 23.88
CA MET A 272 -15.53 14.77 22.68
C MET A 272 -17.00 14.75 22.23
N THR A 273 -17.24 15.12 20.98
CA THR A 273 -18.59 15.18 20.42
C THR A 273 -18.71 14.32 19.16
N LEU A 274 -19.87 13.72 18.92
CA LEU A 274 -20.09 12.87 17.75
C LEU A 274 -20.77 13.65 16.62
N HIS A 275 -20.19 13.61 15.42
CA HIS A 275 -20.66 14.35 14.24
C HIS A 275 -20.84 13.44 13.03
N GLN A 276 -21.81 13.76 12.17
CA GLN A 276 -21.88 13.21 10.82
C GLN A 276 -20.99 14.05 9.89
N THR A 277 -20.00 13.43 9.25
CA THR A 277 -19.09 14.08 8.29
C THR A 277 -19.11 13.33 6.96
N GLY A 278 -19.98 13.76 6.04
CA GLY A 278 -20.21 13.03 4.78
C GLY A 278 -20.69 11.60 5.06
N LYS A 279 -19.97 10.61 4.55
CA LYS A 279 -20.25 9.17 4.76
C LYS A 279 -19.64 8.61 6.05
N SER A 280 -19.08 9.43 6.93
CA SER A 280 -18.42 8.98 8.16
C SER A 280 -19.10 9.52 9.41
N ALA A 281 -19.08 8.74 10.48
CA ALA A 281 -19.31 9.24 11.83
C ALA A 281 -17.95 9.63 12.43
N SER A 282 -17.86 10.78 13.09
CA SER A 282 -16.59 11.32 13.59
C SER A 282 -16.71 11.75 15.05
N ILE A 283 -15.87 11.20 15.92
CA ILE A 283 -15.69 11.70 17.29
C ILE A 283 -14.69 12.85 17.22
N ARG A 284 -15.11 14.04 17.67
CA ARG A 284 -14.43 15.30 17.43
C ARG A 284 -13.94 15.94 18.73
N ILE A 285 -12.72 16.45 18.70
CA ILE A 285 -12.19 17.43 19.66
C ILE A 285 -11.96 18.76 18.93
N THR A 286 -12.47 19.86 19.49
CA THR A 286 -12.21 21.22 18.97
C THR A 286 -10.82 21.69 19.40
N VAL A 287 -10.09 22.32 18.49
CA VAL A 287 -8.75 22.86 18.71
C VAL A 287 -8.63 24.24 18.06
N PRO A 288 -7.63 25.07 18.40
CA PRO A 288 -7.43 26.35 17.74
C PRO A 288 -7.24 26.18 16.22
N GLU A 289 -7.84 27.10 15.46
CA GLU A 289 -7.63 27.21 14.01
C GLU A 289 -6.26 27.82 13.71
N PHE A 290 -5.70 27.47 12.55
CA PHE A 290 -4.51 28.14 12.03
C PHE A 290 -4.52 28.20 10.50
N VAL A 291 -3.78 29.16 9.95
CA VAL A 291 -3.48 29.24 8.52
C VAL A 291 -1.97 29.29 8.32
N ILE A 292 -1.45 28.54 7.35
CA ILE A 292 0.01 28.40 7.16
C ILE A 292 0.71 29.73 6.92
N THR A 293 0.04 30.69 6.27
CA THR A 293 0.57 32.02 5.95
C THR A 293 0.88 32.89 7.18
N GLU A 294 0.43 32.50 8.37
CA GLU A 294 0.82 33.16 9.63
C GLU A 294 2.21 32.73 10.11
N GLY A 295 2.80 31.69 9.50
CA GLY A 295 4.12 31.19 9.82
C GLY A 295 4.14 30.20 10.99
N TRP A 296 5.25 29.45 11.09
CA TRP A 296 5.41 28.37 12.08
C TRP A 296 5.26 28.85 13.52
N GLU A 297 5.92 29.94 13.91
CA GLU A 297 5.91 30.41 15.30
C GLU A 297 4.50 30.79 15.77
N CYS A 298 3.68 31.39 14.89
CA CYS A 298 2.30 31.73 15.21
C CYS A 298 1.40 30.48 15.32
N CYS A 299 1.64 29.48 14.47
CA CYS A 299 0.80 28.28 14.42
C CYS A 299 1.22 27.21 15.43
N LYS A 300 2.40 27.31 16.04
CA LYS A 300 3.01 26.22 16.83
C LYS A 300 2.12 25.74 17.98
N ASP A 301 1.47 26.67 18.68
CA ASP A 301 0.59 26.32 19.81
C ASP A 301 -0.69 25.62 19.31
N ALA A 302 -1.27 26.09 18.20
CA ALA A 302 -2.41 25.45 17.55
C ALA A 302 -2.06 24.03 17.05
N ILE A 303 -0.89 23.86 16.41
CA ILE A 303 -0.37 22.55 16.00
C ILE A 303 -0.18 21.62 17.19
N THR A 304 0.37 22.13 18.29
CA THR A 304 0.59 21.37 19.52
C THR A 304 -0.75 20.88 20.09
N ALA A 305 -1.74 21.76 20.22
CA ALA A 305 -3.08 21.41 20.66
C ALA A 305 -3.75 20.37 19.72
N GLY A 306 -3.56 20.52 18.40
CA GLY A 306 -4.02 19.55 17.40
C GLY A 306 -3.39 18.17 17.56
N PHE A 307 -2.08 18.11 17.82
CA PHE A 307 -1.36 16.85 18.06
C PHE A 307 -1.73 16.20 19.40
N GLU A 308 -1.95 16.99 20.44
CA GLU A 308 -2.47 16.50 21.72
C GLU A 308 -3.87 15.90 21.55
N ALA A 309 -4.77 16.61 20.87
CA ALA A 309 -6.11 16.12 20.56
C ALA A 309 -6.10 14.83 19.72
N ALA A 310 -5.28 14.79 18.66
CA ALA A 310 -5.11 13.58 17.84
C ALA A 310 -4.56 12.40 18.65
N SER A 311 -3.58 12.65 19.53
CA SER A 311 -3.02 11.64 20.43
C SER A 311 -4.06 11.10 21.41
N ARG A 312 -4.88 11.98 21.97
CA ARG A 312 -6.00 11.62 22.86
C ARG A 312 -7.06 10.79 22.15
N LEU A 313 -7.42 11.13 20.91
CA LEU A 313 -8.35 10.35 20.11
C LEU A 313 -7.81 8.95 19.77
N ILE A 314 -6.51 8.82 19.50
CA ILE A 314 -5.87 7.52 19.28
C ILE A 314 -5.88 6.70 20.57
N ALA A 315 -5.53 7.31 21.71
CA ALA A 315 -5.56 6.63 23.01
C ALA A 315 -6.99 6.16 23.36
N TYR A 316 -7.98 7.03 23.18
CA TYR A 316 -9.39 6.72 23.38
C TYR A 316 -9.86 5.58 22.47
N PHE A 317 -9.48 5.59 21.19
CA PHE A 317 -9.78 4.48 20.29
C PHE A 317 -9.18 3.16 20.78
N ARG A 318 -7.94 3.17 21.29
CA ARG A 318 -7.28 1.96 21.79
C ARG A 318 -7.95 1.41 23.04
N GLU A 319 -8.32 2.28 23.97
CA GLU A 319 -9.00 1.92 25.20
C GLU A 319 -10.41 1.34 24.93
N HIS A 320 -11.16 1.95 24.02
CA HIS A 320 -12.55 1.57 23.72
C HIS A 320 -12.71 0.80 22.40
N ARG A 321 -11.62 0.17 21.92
CA ARG A 321 -11.52 -0.40 20.56
C ARG A 321 -12.70 -1.30 20.19
N SER A 322 -13.00 -2.29 21.03
CA SER A 322 -14.07 -3.26 20.73
C SER A 322 -15.44 -2.57 20.65
N SER A 323 -15.80 -1.77 21.65
CA SER A 323 -17.10 -1.10 21.69
C SER A 323 -17.27 -0.10 20.54
N LEU A 324 -16.24 0.66 20.18
CA LEU A 324 -16.31 1.61 19.07
C LEU A 324 -16.45 0.91 17.72
N LEU A 325 -15.73 -0.20 17.50
CA LEU A 325 -15.81 -0.96 16.26
C LEU A 325 -17.16 -1.67 16.14
N GLU A 326 -17.67 -2.28 17.21
CA GLU A 326 -18.99 -2.90 17.23
C GLU A 326 -20.11 -1.89 16.94
N ALA A 327 -20.07 -0.72 17.60
CA ALA A 327 -21.02 0.36 17.36
C ALA A 327 -20.96 0.88 15.93
N ALA A 328 -19.76 1.13 15.40
CA ALA A 328 -19.58 1.58 14.02
C ALA A 328 -20.06 0.53 13.00
N ASP A 329 -19.79 -0.74 13.26
CA ASP A 329 -20.18 -1.84 12.38
C ASP A 329 -21.70 -2.07 12.35
N ALA A 330 -22.39 -1.92 13.48
CA ALA A 330 -23.84 -2.01 13.57
C ALA A 330 -24.55 -0.74 13.03
N ALA A 331 -23.89 0.42 13.11
CA ALA A 331 -24.35 1.69 12.56
C ALA A 331 -24.01 1.89 11.06
N ARG A 332 -23.57 0.84 10.37
CA ARG A 332 -23.18 0.91 8.97
C ARG A 332 -24.32 1.42 8.07
N GLN A 333 -23.93 2.24 7.10
CA GLN A 333 -24.78 2.60 5.97
C GLN A 333 -24.91 1.36 5.07
N VAL A 334 -26.14 0.93 4.80
CA VAL A 334 -26.40 -0.09 3.78
C VAL A 334 -26.10 0.56 2.43
N ALA A 335 -25.26 -0.10 1.63
CA ALA A 335 -24.83 0.38 0.32
C ALA A 335 -25.99 0.48 -0.67
#